data_AF-A0A2W1AKJ0-F1
#
_entry.id   AF-A0A2W1AKJ0-F1
#
_cell.length_a   1.000
_cell.length_b   1.000
_cell.length_c   1.000
_cell.angle_alpha   90.00
_cell.angle_beta   90.00
_cell.angle_gamma   90.00
#
_symmetry.space_group_name_H-M   'P 1'
#
loop_
_entity.id
_entity.type
_entity.pdbx_description
1 polymer ?
#
loop_
_entity_poly.entity_id
_entity_poly.type
_entity_poly.pdbx_seq_one_letter_code
_entity_poly.pdbx_strand_id
1 'polypeptide(L)'
;MGLVTGVGGVFLALVILAPQPAGERLRSPDGLGSLFSSPVSEALGSSQDSNPNAPSAGLKPADAKGSPTATIDAASALREYMLALINQDRSDNNLRPVALGTNSAAQIHADSMLRNGFLSHWGLDGLKPYMRFTASGGVNYASENASGLPYSLKDGRRYQEVAAFQIVSNAQLGLMQSPGHRKNILDEWHRSVSLGIACSSHTCSISQLFQGAYVQFEQEPRLDEGWLTMSGNLSDGFNPQGVQVWYDEPPHPLTLGQLGATFAYGIGQQPAAFVRAPLPPQMEHTGSTSKYSYEAGADPYKVDPSSPPPAPICDGQTCKAPQRRQDTTIVTMAVTWVTAARWEIEDGFFNVAADLTEHVERLGPGIYTVVLWAEKNGDPVDMTNYSVEVGR
;
A
#
# COMPACT_ATOMS: atom_id res chain seq x y z
N MET A 1 -6.56 -26.44 47.46
CA MET A 1 -7.36 -27.09 46.40
C MET A 1 -8.63 -26.29 46.20
N GLY A 2 -8.65 -25.42 45.19
CA GLY A 2 -9.82 -24.60 44.86
C GLY A 2 -9.98 -24.62 43.35
N LEU A 3 -11.07 -25.24 42.88
CA LEU A 3 -11.50 -25.28 41.50
C LEU A 3 -11.67 -23.85 40.97
N VAL A 4 -11.00 -23.52 39.86
CA VAL A 4 -11.43 -22.44 38.98
C VAL A 4 -12.05 -23.11 37.76
N THR A 5 -13.36 -22.96 37.64
CA THR A 5 -14.18 -23.37 36.50
C THR A 5 -13.75 -22.59 35.26
N GLY A 6 -13.26 -23.32 34.26
CA GLY A 6 -12.88 -22.76 32.96
C GLY A 6 -14.09 -22.25 32.19
N VAL A 7 -14.06 -20.96 31.85
CA VAL A 7 -14.95 -20.39 30.83
C VAL A 7 -14.33 -20.73 29.48
N GLY A 8 -15.00 -21.59 28.72
CA GLY A 8 -14.62 -21.94 27.35
C GLY A 8 -14.73 -20.72 26.45
N GLY A 9 -13.59 -20.07 26.17
CA GLY A 9 -13.47 -19.05 25.14
C GLY A 9 -13.43 -19.71 23.77
N VAL A 10 -14.49 -19.55 22.98
CA VAL A 10 -14.44 -19.81 21.54
C VAL A 10 -13.59 -18.68 20.93
N PHE A 11 -12.33 -18.97 20.63
CA PHE A 11 -11.49 -18.09 19.83
C PHE A 11 -12.08 -18.03 18.42
N LEU A 12 -12.79 -16.96 18.08
CA LEU A 12 -13.03 -16.63 16.67
C LEU A 12 -11.65 -16.35 16.06
N ALA A 13 -11.20 -17.23 15.17
CA ALA A 13 -9.91 -17.12 14.52
C ALA A 13 -9.85 -15.84 13.69
N LEU A 14 -9.25 -14.81 14.25
CA LEU A 14 -8.88 -13.60 13.54
C LEU A 14 -7.78 -13.96 12.52
N VAL A 15 -8.03 -13.66 11.24
CA VAL A 15 -7.03 -13.83 10.19
C VAL A 15 -6.48 -12.46 9.83
N ILE A 16 -5.18 -12.44 9.58
CA ILE A 16 -4.40 -11.22 9.49
C ILE A 16 -3.49 -11.37 8.27
N LEU A 17 -3.52 -10.40 7.37
CA LEU A 17 -2.78 -10.46 6.10
C LEU A 17 -1.46 -9.75 6.17
N ALA A 18 -0.39 -10.50 6.41
CA ALA A 18 0.92 -9.88 6.50
C ALA A 18 1.17 -9.13 5.19
N PRO A 19 1.52 -7.83 5.22
CA PRO A 19 2.34 -7.35 4.13
C PRO A 19 3.52 -8.31 4.07
N GLN A 20 3.91 -8.67 2.85
CA GLN A 20 5.22 -9.25 2.65
C GLN A 20 6.25 -8.36 3.37
N PRO A 21 7.39 -8.88 3.85
CA PRO A 21 8.49 -7.99 4.13
C PRO A 21 8.59 -7.09 2.90
N ALA A 22 8.59 -5.76 3.07
CA ALA A 22 9.02 -4.88 1.98
C ALA A 22 10.33 -5.51 1.51
N GLY A 23 10.29 -6.18 0.35
CA GLY A 23 11.18 -7.32 0.06
C GLY A 23 12.59 -6.84 0.29
N GLU A 24 13.31 -7.42 1.26
CA GLU A 24 14.61 -6.93 1.72
C GLU A 24 14.86 -5.44 1.37
N ARG A 25 14.04 -4.47 1.87
CA ARG A 25 14.10 -3.02 1.51
C ARG A 25 14.90 -2.77 0.23
N LEU A 26 14.25 -2.93 -0.95
CA LEU A 26 14.82 -2.77 -2.30
C LEU A 26 16.27 -2.28 -2.26
N ARG A 27 17.25 -3.20 -2.36
CA ARG A 27 18.65 -2.79 -2.47
C ARG A 27 18.73 -1.80 -3.62
N SER A 28 19.23 -0.59 -3.34
CA SER A 28 19.75 0.24 -4.42
C SER A 28 20.75 -0.63 -5.20
N PRO A 29 20.73 -0.62 -6.54
CA PRO A 29 21.81 -1.25 -7.28
C PRO A 29 23.14 -0.68 -6.78
N ASP A 30 24.10 -1.57 -6.54
CA ASP A 30 25.45 -1.19 -6.09
C ASP A 30 26.00 -0.07 -7.00
N GLY A 31 26.25 1.13 -6.45
CA GLY A 31 26.92 2.21 -7.21
C GLY A 31 26.49 3.66 -7.00
N LEU A 32 25.49 3.98 -6.18
CA LEU A 32 25.03 5.39 -6.02
C LEU A 32 25.82 6.22 -4.97
N GLY A 33 26.65 5.59 -4.14
CA GLY A 33 27.18 6.19 -2.90
C GLY A 33 28.49 7.00 -2.99
N SER A 34 28.92 7.45 -4.17
CA SER A 34 30.12 8.31 -4.23
C SER A 34 30.00 9.25 -5.40
N LEU A 35 29.65 10.49 -5.12
CA LEU A 35 30.24 11.71 -5.67
C LEU A 35 29.48 12.90 -5.09
N PHE A 36 30.22 13.97 -4.76
CA PHE A 36 29.77 15.34 -4.49
C PHE A 36 29.53 15.72 -3.02
N SER A 37 30.43 16.57 -2.53
CA SER A 37 30.40 17.25 -1.24
C SER A 37 30.57 18.75 -1.49
N SER A 38 29.64 19.53 -0.90
CA SER A 38 29.79 20.92 -0.41
C SER A 38 29.78 22.09 -1.43
N PRO A 39 29.59 23.36 -0.98
CA PRO A 39 28.29 23.99 -0.60
C PRO A 39 28.13 25.42 -1.22
N VAL A 40 27.01 26.15 -0.98
CA VAL A 40 26.83 27.64 -0.86
C VAL A 40 25.31 27.95 -1.00
N SER A 41 24.56 28.25 0.08
CA SER A 41 24.21 29.56 0.68
C SER A 41 23.08 30.40 0.02
N GLU A 42 21.93 30.41 0.72
CA GLU A 42 20.97 31.50 1.04
C GLU A 42 20.52 32.55 -0.01
N ALA A 43 19.19 32.67 -0.20
CA ALA A 43 18.43 33.91 0.07
C ALA A 43 16.89 33.72 0.01
N LEU A 44 16.22 34.46 0.89
CA LEU A 44 14.78 34.48 1.24
C LEU A 44 13.84 35.12 0.19
N GLY A 45 12.55 34.75 0.24
CA GLY A 45 11.46 35.57 -0.33
C GLY A 45 10.05 35.00 -0.13
N SER A 46 9.20 35.69 0.64
CA SER A 46 7.87 35.30 1.13
C SER A 46 6.67 35.69 0.24
N SER A 47 5.50 35.07 0.51
CA SER A 47 4.07 35.55 0.44
C SER A 47 3.16 34.56 -0.34
N GLN A 48 2.11 33.90 0.19
CA GLN A 48 0.81 34.33 0.79
C GLN A 48 0.05 35.36 -0.08
N ASP A 49 -1.25 35.26 -0.42
CA ASP A 49 -2.35 34.31 -0.11
C ASP A 49 -3.57 34.64 -1.01
N SER A 50 -4.60 33.78 -0.96
CA SER A 50 -6.06 34.03 -1.16
C SER A 50 -6.78 33.86 -2.54
N ASN A 51 -7.49 32.70 -2.68
CA ASN A 51 -8.97 32.43 -2.73
C ASN A 51 -9.92 33.31 -3.62
N PRO A 52 -11.23 32.99 -3.84
CA PRO A 52 -12.04 31.75 -3.91
C PRO A 52 -12.97 31.64 -5.17
N ASN A 53 -13.53 30.45 -5.47
CA ASN A 53 -14.98 30.15 -5.65
C ASN A 53 -15.32 28.96 -6.57
N ALA A 54 -16.33 28.19 -6.12
CA ALA A 54 -16.90 26.95 -6.63
C ALA A 54 -17.90 27.15 -7.81
N PRO A 55 -18.57 26.12 -8.42
CA PRO A 55 -19.49 25.20 -7.73
C PRO A 55 -19.49 23.71 -8.18
N SER A 56 -20.11 22.92 -7.31
CA SER A 56 -20.41 21.48 -7.37
C SER A 56 -21.75 21.19 -8.05
N ALA A 57 -21.81 20.08 -8.79
CA ALA A 57 -23.02 19.34 -9.17
C ALA A 57 -22.68 17.85 -8.96
N GLY A 58 -23.45 17.00 -8.27
CA GLY A 58 -24.86 17.03 -7.95
C GLY A 58 -25.48 15.71 -8.43
N LEU A 59 -25.24 14.58 -7.74
CA LEU A 59 -25.93 13.32 -7.99
C LEU A 59 -26.33 12.66 -6.65
N LYS A 60 -27.63 12.38 -6.57
CA LYS A 60 -28.37 11.88 -5.40
C LYS A 60 -28.41 10.33 -5.44
N PRO A 61 -28.19 9.59 -4.34
CA PRO A 61 -28.35 8.14 -4.34
C PRO A 61 -29.80 7.72 -4.10
N ALA A 62 -30.23 6.66 -4.79
CA ALA A 62 -31.48 5.94 -4.58
C ALA A 62 -31.31 4.83 -3.52
N ASP A 63 -32.42 4.54 -2.83
CA ASP A 63 -32.55 3.77 -1.59
C ASP A 63 -32.05 2.30 -1.64
N ALA A 64 -31.27 1.91 -0.63
CA ALA A 64 -30.98 0.51 -0.30
C ALA A 64 -31.35 0.24 1.18
N LYS A 65 -32.18 -0.79 1.41
CA LYS A 65 -32.67 -1.21 2.73
C LYS A 65 -31.53 -1.60 3.67
N GLY A 66 -31.58 -1.05 4.89
CA GLY A 66 -30.50 -1.00 5.86
C GLY A 66 -30.06 -2.34 6.47
N SER A 67 -28.73 -2.53 6.43
CA SER A 67 -27.96 -3.27 7.43
C SER A 67 -27.64 -2.29 8.59
N PRO A 68 -27.38 -2.71 9.84
CA PRO A 68 -27.07 -1.78 10.92
C PRO A 68 -25.67 -1.18 10.69
N THR A 69 -25.62 -0.10 9.92
CA THR A 69 -24.46 0.77 9.76
C THR A 69 -24.18 1.38 11.13
N ALA A 70 -22.97 1.19 11.66
CA ALA A 70 -22.50 2.02 12.76
C ALA A 70 -22.80 3.49 12.42
N THR A 71 -23.43 4.23 13.34
CA THR A 71 -23.63 5.67 13.15
C THR A 71 -22.28 6.33 12.87
N ILE A 72 -22.26 7.45 12.14
CA ILE A 72 -21.01 8.18 11.82
C ILE A 72 -20.15 8.38 13.10
N ASP A 73 -20.80 8.63 14.23
CA ASP A 73 -20.20 8.73 15.55
C ASP A 73 -19.48 7.44 16.02
N ALA A 74 -20.12 6.28 15.89
CA ALA A 74 -19.54 4.99 16.25
C ALA A 74 -18.37 4.58 15.33
N ALA A 75 -18.46 4.85 14.03
CA ALA A 75 -17.37 4.57 13.10
C ALA A 75 -16.13 5.43 13.38
N SER A 76 -16.32 6.72 13.68
CA SER A 76 -15.24 7.63 14.09
C SER A 76 -14.59 7.18 15.40
N ALA A 77 -15.38 6.81 16.40
CA ALA A 77 -14.85 6.31 17.68
C ALA A 77 -13.97 5.04 17.52
N LEU A 78 -14.33 4.13 16.61
CA LEU A 78 -13.50 2.94 16.33
C LEU A 78 -12.19 3.31 15.65
N ARG A 79 -12.18 4.30 14.75
CA ARG A 79 -10.94 4.77 14.09
C ARG A 79 -10.00 5.44 15.09
N GLU A 80 -10.53 6.31 15.96
CA GLU A 80 -9.75 6.94 17.02
C GLU A 80 -9.19 5.91 18.00
N TYR A 81 -9.98 4.90 18.37
CA TYR A 81 -9.51 3.81 19.22
C TYR A 81 -8.39 3.00 18.56
N MET A 82 -8.55 2.63 17.29
CA MET A 82 -7.50 1.92 16.55
C MET A 82 -6.22 2.78 16.42
N LEU A 83 -6.36 4.09 16.15
CA LEU A 83 -5.23 5.02 16.12
C LEU A 83 -4.50 5.08 17.47
N ALA A 84 -5.24 5.11 18.58
CA ALA A 84 -4.66 5.11 19.92
C ALA A 84 -3.84 3.83 20.17
N LEU A 85 -4.35 2.67 19.76
CA LEU A 85 -3.61 1.40 19.88
C LEU A 85 -2.34 1.40 19.01
N ILE A 86 -2.42 1.83 17.75
CA ILE A 86 -1.26 1.97 16.85
C ILE A 86 -0.20 2.89 17.47
N ASN A 87 -0.61 4.05 17.99
CA ASN A 87 0.32 5.00 18.58
C ASN A 87 0.88 4.53 19.93
N GLN A 88 0.16 3.70 20.69
CA GLN A 88 0.71 3.00 21.84
C GLN A 88 1.83 2.04 21.42
N ASP A 89 1.58 1.19 20.42
CA ASP A 89 2.59 0.27 19.89
C ASP A 89 3.84 1.03 19.38
N ARG A 90 3.64 2.15 18.70
CA ARG A 90 4.75 3.01 18.23
C ARG A 90 5.51 3.65 19.40
N SER A 91 4.81 4.17 20.41
CA SER A 91 5.42 4.73 21.62
C SER A 91 6.26 3.69 22.37
N ASP A 92 5.75 2.46 22.52
CA ASP A 92 6.45 1.35 23.19
C ASP A 92 7.74 0.94 22.45
N ASN A 93 7.88 1.34 21.17
CA ASN A 93 9.07 1.13 20.35
C ASN A 93 9.84 2.44 20.08
N ASN A 94 9.61 3.50 20.86
CA ASN A 94 10.27 4.82 20.75
C ASN A 94 10.08 5.53 19.39
N LEU A 95 8.97 5.27 18.71
CA LEU A 95 8.63 5.89 17.43
C LEU A 95 7.66 7.06 17.63
N ARG A 96 7.75 8.03 16.72
CA ARG A 96 6.79 9.14 16.67
C ARG A 96 5.38 8.63 16.35
N PRO A 97 4.33 9.20 16.97
CA PRO A 97 2.96 8.85 16.62
C PRO A 97 2.65 9.25 15.18
N VAL A 98 1.72 8.51 14.57
CA VAL A 98 1.10 8.86 13.28
C VAL A 98 -0.21 9.60 13.51
N ALA A 99 -0.58 10.46 12.56
CA ALA A 99 -1.88 11.12 12.53
C ALA A 99 -2.94 10.27 11.79
N LEU A 100 -4.22 10.58 11.98
CA LEU A 100 -5.28 10.00 11.16
C LEU A 100 -5.21 10.60 9.74
N GLY A 101 -5.14 9.73 8.74
CA GLY A 101 -5.22 10.12 7.32
C GLY A 101 -6.67 10.21 6.83
N THR A 102 -6.85 10.84 5.67
CA THR A 102 -8.18 11.12 5.09
C THR A 102 -8.44 10.36 3.79
N ASN A 103 -7.53 9.49 3.34
CA ASN A 103 -7.67 8.81 2.05
C ASN A 103 -8.79 7.74 2.14
N SER A 104 -9.79 7.84 1.27
CA SER A 104 -10.98 6.99 1.29
C SER A 104 -10.72 5.54 0.89
N ALA A 105 -9.59 5.23 0.24
CA ALA A 105 -9.27 3.89 -0.23
C ALA A 105 -9.33 2.83 0.88
N ALA A 106 -8.88 3.18 2.10
CA ALA A 106 -8.90 2.27 3.24
C ALA A 106 -10.33 1.86 3.61
N GLN A 107 -11.26 2.82 3.71
CA GLN A 107 -12.65 2.54 4.06
C GLN A 107 -13.37 1.78 2.93
N ILE A 108 -13.17 2.18 1.68
CA ILE A 108 -13.76 1.52 0.52
C ILE A 108 -13.35 0.03 0.49
N HIS A 109 -12.07 -0.25 0.76
CA HIS A 109 -11.57 -1.63 0.80
C HIS A 109 -12.13 -2.42 1.98
N ALA A 110 -12.17 -1.83 3.18
CA ALA A 110 -12.77 -2.46 4.36
C ALA A 110 -14.25 -2.81 4.14
N ASP A 111 -15.04 -1.89 3.55
CA ASP A 111 -16.44 -2.11 3.21
C ASP A 111 -16.60 -3.24 2.20
N SER A 112 -15.73 -3.29 1.18
CA SER A 112 -15.73 -4.35 0.17
C SER A 112 -15.42 -5.72 0.78
N MET A 113 -14.37 -5.81 1.62
CA MET A 113 -13.99 -7.03 2.33
C MET A 113 -15.13 -7.56 3.20
N LEU A 114 -15.78 -6.68 3.98
CA LEU A 114 -16.90 -7.08 4.84
C LEU A 114 -18.11 -7.52 4.00
N ARG A 115 -18.51 -6.72 3.01
CA ARG A 115 -19.71 -6.94 2.19
C ARG A 115 -19.64 -8.24 1.39
N ASN A 116 -18.47 -8.53 0.82
CA ASN A 116 -18.28 -9.68 -0.06
C ASN A 116 -17.65 -10.88 0.67
N GLY A 117 -17.30 -10.73 1.95
CA GLY A 117 -16.74 -11.78 2.79
C GLY A 117 -15.44 -12.35 2.23
N PHE A 118 -14.44 -11.50 2.07
CA PHE A 118 -13.08 -11.90 1.73
C PHE A 118 -12.07 -11.07 2.52
N LEU A 119 -10.82 -11.53 2.48
CA LEU A 119 -9.68 -10.83 3.04
C LEU A 119 -8.56 -10.97 2.02
N SER A 120 -8.15 -9.87 1.41
CA SER A 120 -7.06 -9.78 0.44
C SER A 120 -6.51 -8.35 0.42
N HIS A 121 -5.24 -8.16 0.04
CA HIS A 121 -4.71 -6.84 -0.29
C HIS A 121 -5.21 -6.35 -1.66
N TRP A 122 -5.64 -7.27 -2.51
CA TRP A 122 -6.21 -6.98 -3.82
C TRP A 122 -7.70 -6.68 -3.69
N GLY A 123 -8.18 -5.72 -4.47
CA GLY A 123 -9.60 -5.44 -4.64
C GLY A 123 -10.25 -6.42 -5.63
N LEU A 124 -11.58 -6.49 -5.60
CA LEU A 124 -12.36 -7.23 -6.62
C LEU A 124 -12.20 -6.66 -8.03
N ASP A 125 -11.74 -5.41 -8.14
CA ASP A 125 -11.38 -4.71 -9.36
C ASP A 125 -9.95 -4.99 -9.84
N GLY A 126 -9.19 -5.81 -9.11
CA GLY A 126 -7.80 -6.12 -9.44
C GLY A 126 -6.79 -5.06 -8.97
N LEU A 127 -7.22 -4.02 -8.26
CA LEU A 127 -6.30 -2.98 -7.78
C LEU A 127 -5.60 -3.40 -6.48
N LYS A 128 -4.28 -3.12 -6.42
CA LYS A 128 -3.44 -3.25 -5.23
C LYS A 128 -3.58 -2.02 -4.30
N PRO A 129 -3.06 -2.06 -3.05
CA PRO A 129 -3.27 -0.97 -2.10
C PRO A 129 -2.78 0.40 -2.56
N TYR A 130 -1.55 0.51 -3.10
CA TYR A 130 -1.00 1.78 -3.60
C TYR A 130 -1.73 2.31 -4.84
N MET A 131 -2.29 1.42 -5.66
CA MET A 131 -3.13 1.80 -6.81
C MET A 131 -4.44 2.42 -6.33
N ARG A 132 -5.12 1.78 -5.35
CA ARG A 132 -6.34 2.34 -4.74
C ARG A 132 -6.06 3.65 -4.02
N PHE A 133 -4.91 3.75 -3.36
CA PHE A 133 -4.44 4.97 -2.71
C PHE A 133 -4.31 6.12 -3.72
N THR A 134 -3.61 5.87 -4.83
CA THR A 134 -3.43 6.84 -5.93
C THR A 134 -4.76 7.22 -6.57
N ALA A 135 -5.61 6.24 -6.90
CA ALA A 135 -6.94 6.47 -7.47
C ALA A 135 -7.87 7.28 -6.54
N SER A 136 -7.58 7.32 -5.24
CA SER A 136 -8.28 8.13 -4.23
C SER A 136 -7.56 9.45 -3.91
N GLY A 137 -6.64 9.91 -4.77
CA GLY A 137 -5.92 11.18 -4.64
C GLY A 137 -4.67 11.14 -3.76
N GLY A 138 -4.17 9.94 -3.42
CA GLY A 138 -2.93 9.78 -2.68
C GLY A 138 -1.70 9.95 -3.58
N VAL A 139 -0.70 10.71 -3.13
CA VAL A 139 0.49 11.00 -3.96
C VAL A 139 1.82 10.52 -3.37
N ASN A 140 1.86 10.29 -2.06
CA ASN A 140 3.05 9.76 -1.38
C ASN A 140 3.09 8.23 -1.42
N TYR A 141 4.11 7.62 -0.84
CA TYR A 141 4.10 6.16 -0.72
C TYR A 141 2.98 5.72 0.24
N ALA A 142 2.40 4.55 -0.04
CA ALA A 142 1.45 3.90 0.85
C ALA A 142 1.71 2.39 1.01
N SER A 143 1.42 1.88 2.20
CA SER A 143 1.56 0.47 2.58
C SER A 143 0.38 0.01 3.44
N GLU A 144 -0.13 -1.20 3.21
CA GLU A 144 -1.37 -1.68 3.84
C GLU A 144 -1.13 -2.84 4.80
N ASN A 145 -1.79 -2.79 5.95
CA ASN A 145 -2.14 -3.97 6.72
C ASN A 145 -3.65 -4.23 6.62
N ALA A 146 -4.06 -5.50 6.56
CA ALA A 146 -5.46 -5.86 6.55
C ALA A 146 -5.78 -6.98 7.56
N SER A 147 -6.96 -6.89 8.18
CA SER A 147 -7.47 -7.92 9.08
C SER A 147 -8.97 -8.12 8.89
N GLY A 148 -9.46 -9.34 9.03
CA GLY A 148 -10.87 -9.65 8.88
C GLY A 148 -11.13 -11.14 8.74
N LEU A 149 -12.35 -11.50 8.36
CA LEU A 149 -12.69 -12.88 8.00
C LEU A 149 -12.47 -13.09 6.51
N PRO A 150 -11.83 -14.20 6.11
CA PRO A 150 -11.47 -14.36 4.72
C PRO A 150 -12.49 -15.23 3.97
N TYR A 151 -13.75 -15.17 4.41
CA TYR A 151 -14.94 -15.85 3.90
C TYR A 151 -16.21 -15.15 4.43
N SER A 152 -17.34 -15.34 3.75
CA SER A 152 -18.65 -14.89 4.20
C SER A 152 -19.18 -15.76 5.35
N LEU A 153 -19.81 -15.12 6.35
CA LEU A 153 -20.61 -15.83 7.35
C LEU A 153 -21.84 -16.46 6.66
N LYS A 154 -22.20 -17.68 7.04
CA LYS A 154 -23.31 -18.44 6.43
C LYS A 154 -24.63 -18.08 7.08
N ASP A 155 -25.66 -17.84 6.27
CA ASP A 155 -27.02 -17.62 6.73
C ASP A 155 -27.55 -18.81 7.54
N GLY A 156 -28.44 -18.52 8.50
CA GLY A 156 -29.07 -19.53 9.37
C GLY A 156 -28.14 -20.16 10.41
N ARG A 157 -26.88 -19.71 10.52
CA ARG A 157 -25.96 -20.10 11.59
C ARG A 157 -26.01 -19.10 12.75
N ARG A 158 -25.80 -19.59 13.97
CA ARG A 158 -25.66 -18.76 15.16
C ARG A 158 -24.18 -18.44 15.36
N TYR A 159 -23.84 -17.16 15.28
CA TYR A 159 -22.51 -16.66 15.60
C TYR A 159 -22.55 -15.94 16.94
N GLN A 160 -21.42 -15.91 17.64
CA GLN A 160 -21.28 -15.12 18.86
C GLN A 160 -21.22 -13.64 18.47
N GLU A 161 -22.04 -12.81 19.12
CA GLU A 161 -21.89 -11.36 19.04
C GLU A 161 -20.62 -10.93 19.77
N VAL A 162 -19.83 -10.06 19.12
CA VAL A 162 -18.59 -9.54 19.69
C VAL A 162 -18.61 -8.03 19.54
N ALA A 163 -18.34 -7.31 20.63
CA ALA A 163 -18.29 -5.86 20.61
C ALA A 163 -17.21 -5.37 19.64
N ALA A 164 -17.53 -4.39 18.78
CA ALA A 164 -16.61 -3.91 17.75
C ALA A 164 -15.26 -3.44 18.31
N PHE A 165 -15.24 -2.76 19.46
CA PHE A 165 -14.00 -2.37 20.14
C PHE A 165 -13.11 -3.56 20.50
N GLN A 166 -13.70 -4.69 20.94
CA GLN A 166 -12.95 -5.91 21.23
C GLN A 166 -12.38 -6.54 19.95
N ILE A 167 -13.12 -6.48 18.84
CA ILE A 167 -12.64 -6.98 17.54
C ILE A 167 -11.45 -6.14 17.08
N VAL A 168 -11.55 -4.81 17.18
CA VAL A 168 -10.47 -3.88 16.82
C VAL A 168 -9.23 -4.08 17.70
N SER A 169 -9.37 -4.23 19.01
CA SER A 169 -8.22 -4.48 19.90
C SER A 169 -7.54 -5.81 19.60
N ASN A 170 -8.32 -6.86 19.32
CA ASN A 170 -7.78 -8.16 18.93
C ASN A 170 -7.09 -8.09 17.57
N ALA A 171 -7.66 -7.32 16.63
CA ALA A 171 -7.06 -7.06 15.32
C ALA A 171 -5.68 -6.44 15.45
N GLN A 172 -5.55 -5.37 16.23
CA GLN A 172 -4.27 -4.71 16.44
C GLN A 172 -3.24 -5.62 17.12
N LEU A 173 -3.64 -6.34 18.17
CA LEU A 173 -2.77 -7.30 18.84
C LEU A 173 -2.22 -8.34 17.87
N GLY A 174 -3.10 -8.92 17.06
CA GLY A 174 -2.71 -9.94 16.09
C GLY A 174 -1.83 -9.37 14.97
N LEU A 175 -2.09 -8.16 14.50
CA LEU A 175 -1.23 -7.44 13.56
C LEU A 175 0.19 -7.32 14.13
N MET A 176 0.34 -6.89 15.38
CA MET A 176 1.64 -6.77 16.05
C MET A 176 2.35 -8.11 16.33
N GLN A 177 1.61 -9.22 16.39
CA GLN A 177 2.16 -10.58 16.51
C GLN A 177 2.66 -11.15 15.18
N SER A 178 2.30 -10.53 14.06
CA SER A 178 2.72 -10.98 12.74
C SER A 178 3.90 -10.16 12.22
N PRO A 179 5.06 -10.78 11.90
CA PRO A 179 6.30 -10.05 11.59
C PRO A 179 6.18 -9.00 10.50
N GLY A 180 5.53 -9.32 9.37
CA GLY A 180 5.35 -8.39 8.25
C GLY A 180 4.53 -7.16 8.64
N HIS A 181 3.37 -7.37 9.27
CA HIS A 181 2.52 -6.25 9.70
C HIS A 181 3.15 -5.41 10.78
N ARG A 182 3.82 -6.05 11.73
CA ARG A 182 4.57 -5.38 12.78
C ARG A 182 5.63 -4.47 12.16
N LYS A 183 6.37 -4.94 11.14
CA LYS A 183 7.33 -4.13 10.39
C LYS A 183 6.65 -2.89 9.79
N ASN A 184 5.46 -3.04 9.21
CA ASN A 184 4.71 -1.90 8.65
C ASN A 184 4.22 -0.93 9.74
N ILE A 185 3.62 -1.40 10.84
CA ILE A 185 3.15 -0.53 11.94
C ILE A 185 4.30 0.27 12.57
N LEU A 186 5.46 -0.36 12.68
CA LEU A 186 6.67 0.20 13.28
C LEU A 186 7.60 0.87 12.25
N ASP A 187 7.16 1.10 11.02
CA ASP A 187 7.97 1.88 10.08
C ASP A 187 8.06 3.33 10.57
N GLU A 188 9.28 3.80 10.83
CA GLU A 188 9.54 5.14 11.36
C GLU A 188 9.21 6.26 10.37
N TRP A 189 9.12 5.91 9.08
CA TRP A 189 8.85 6.86 8.01
C TRP A 189 7.36 7.17 7.86
N HIS A 190 6.46 6.42 8.50
CA HIS A 190 5.03 6.76 8.46
C HIS A 190 4.73 8.10 9.12
N ARG A 191 3.86 8.88 8.49
CA ARG A 191 3.37 10.18 9.00
C ARG A 191 1.90 10.13 9.36
N SER A 192 1.11 9.39 8.59
CA SER A 192 -0.31 9.17 8.88
C SER A 192 -0.76 7.77 8.51
N VAL A 193 -1.93 7.40 9.01
CA VAL A 193 -2.62 6.15 8.68
C VAL A 193 -4.08 6.44 8.37
N SER A 194 -4.51 6.11 7.16
CA SER A 194 -5.93 6.13 6.80
C SER A 194 -6.56 4.82 7.25
N LEU A 195 -7.62 4.88 8.07
CA LEU A 195 -8.23 3.71 8.72
C LEU A 195 -9.60 3.37 8.13
N GLY A 196 -9.67 2.23 7.46
CA GLY A 196 -10.92 1.60 7.06
C GLY A 196 -11.38 0.61 8.11
N ILE A 197 -12.58 0.79 8.65
CA ILE A 197 -13.19 -0.16 9.61
C ILE A 197 -14.65 -0.35 9.21
N ALA A 198 -15.00 -1.57 8.84
CA ALA A 198 -16.37 -1.97 8.52
C ALA A 198 -16.77 -3.11 9.43
N CYS A 199 -17.85 -2.97 10.20
CA CYS A 199 -18.29 -3.97 11.16
C CYS A 199 -19.73 -4.44 10.93
N SER A 200 -19.97 -5.70 11.28
CA SER A 200 -21.27 -6.28 11.59
C SER A 200 -21.35 -6.55 13.11
N SER A 201 -22.44 -7.17 13.59
CA SER A 201 -22.54 -7.61 14.99
C SER A 201 -21.58 -8.77 15.36
N HIS A 202 -20.90 -9.38 14.38
CA HIS A 202 -20.10 -10.59 14.59
C HIS A 202 -18.63 -10.45 14.18
N THR A 203 -18.32 -9.55 13.25
CA THR A 203 -16.98 -9.41 12.68
C THR A 203 -16.75 -7.99 12.15
N CYS A 204 -15.48 -7.61 12.02
CA CYS A 204 -15.07 -6.42 11.30
C CYS A 204 -14.02 -6.76 10.25
N SER A 205 -14.02 -6.00 9.16
CA SER A 205 -12.92 -5.90 8.21
C SER A 205 -12.19 -4.58 8.44
N ILE A 206 -10.87 -4.63 8.49
CA ILE A 206 -10.00 -3.51 8.85
C ILE A 206 -8.91 -3.38 7.81
N SER A 207 -8.67 -2.16 7.33
CA SER A 207 -7.52 -1.77 6.51
C SER A 207 -6.79 -0.61 7.20
N GLN A 208 -5.50 -0.81 7.50
CA GLN A 208 -4.58 0.26 7.92
C GLN A 208 -3.74 0.64 6.72
N LEU A 209 -4.02 1.78 6.11
CA LEU A 209 -3.27 2.30 4.97
C LEU A 209 -2.31 3.38 5.47
N PHE A 210 -1.09 2.95 5.80
CA PHE A 210 -0.03 3.85 6.25
C PHE A 210 0.56 4.60 5.07
N GLN A 211 0.93 5.86 5.29
CA GLN A 211 1.49 6.72 4.26
C GLN A 211 2.56 7.66 4.81
N GLY A 212 3.49 8.01 3.92
CA GLY A 212 4.41 9.13 4.12
C GLY A 212 3.75 10.50 4.00
N ALA A 213 4.58 11.54 4.08
CA ALA A 213 4.21 12.92 3.76
C ALA A 213 5.47 13.71 3.35
N TYR A 214 6.26 13.11 2.47
CA TYR A 214 7.60 13.58 2.12
C TYR A 214 7.66 14.25 0.76
N VAL A 215 6.74 13.93 -0.16
CA VAL A 215 6.72 14.50 -1.50
C VAL A 215 5.62 15.54 -1.59
N GLN A 216 6.00 16.74 -2.01
CA GLN A 216 5.11 17.75 -2.55
C GLN A 216 5.36 17.87 -4.05
N PHE A 217 4.46 17.32 -4.86
CA PHE A 217 4.56 17.42 -6.31
C PHE A 217 4.18 18.81 -6.80
N GLU A 218 4.98 19.34 -7.72
CA GLU A 218 4.58 20.42 -8.63
C GLU A 218 3.96 19.81 -9.90
N GLN A 219 4.54 18.70 -10.36
CA GLN A 219 3.99 17.83 -11.39
C GLN A 219 4.02 16.38 -10.89
N GLU A 220 2.84 15.83 -10.63
CA GLU A 220 2.67 14.39 -10.36
C GLU A 220 3.21 13.55 -11.53
N PRO A 221 3.64 12.30 -11.29
CA PRO A 221 4.14 11.45 -12.36
C PRO A 221 3.11 11.26 -13.48
N ARG A 222 3.55 11.55 -14.70
CA ARG A 222 2.79 11.31 -15.94
C ARG A 222 3.61 10.49 -16.89
N LEU A 223 2.92 9.68 -17.69
CA LEU A 223 3.51 8.84 -18.73
C LEU A 223 2.73 9.07 -20.03
N ASP A 224 3.09 10.15 -20.72
CA ASP A 224 2.40 10.64 -21.92
C ASP A 224 3.22 10.29 -23.15
N GLU A 225 2.65 9.54 -24.10
CA GLU A 225 3.35 9.11 -25.33
C GLU A 225 4.73 8.45 -25.05
N GLY A 226 4.82 7.67 -23.97
CA GLY A 226 6.07 7.03 -23.55
C GLY A 226 7.00 7.89 -22.71
N TRP A 227 6.74 9.20 -22.54
CA TRP A 227 7.58 10.09 -21.75
C TRP A 227 7.14 10.15 -20.29
N LEU A 228 8.01 9.68 -19.40
CA LEU A 228 7.88 9.90 -17.97
C LEU A 228 8.28 11.34 -17.65
N THR A 229 7.40 12.10 -16.97
CA THR A 229 7.72 13.42 -16.41
C THR A 229 7.18 13.56 -14.99
N MET A 230 7.97 14.16 -14.10
CA MET A 230 7.56 14.50 -12.74
C MET A 230 8.49 15.57 -12.15
N SER A 231 7.95 16.40 -11.26
CA SER A 231 8.73 17.37 -10.49
C SER A 231 8.11 17.68 -9.14
N GLY A 232 8.93 18.10 -8.18
CA GLY A 232 8.47 18.47 -6.86
C GLY A 232 9.61 18.62 -5.89
N ASN A 233 9.25 18.63 -4.61
CA ASN A 233 10.19 18.81 -3.51
C ASN A 233 10.02 17.70 -2.48
N LEU A 234 11.14 17.22 -1.97
CA LEU A 234 11.20 16.35 -0.80
C LEU A 234 11.35 17.18 0.47
N SER A 235 10.62 16.80 1.51
CA SER A 235 10.73 17.39 2.84
C SER A 235 11.66 16.58 3.75
N ASP A 236 11.85 17.03 4.99
CA ASP A 236 12.63 16.34 6.03
C ASP A 236 14.08 16.00 5.66
N GLY A 237 14.68 16.72 4.70
CA GLY A 237 16.09 16.54 4.30
C GLY A 237 16.35 15.24 3.54
N PHE A 238 15.33 14.64 2.94
CA PHE A 238 15.51 13.54 2.01
C PHE A 238 16.12 14.03 0.69
N ASN A 239 17.05 13.25 0.15
CA ASN A 239 17.65 13.51 -1.16
C ASN A 239 17.22 12.42 -2.15
N PRO A 240 16.65 12.78 -3.31
CA PRO A 240 16.25 11.79 -4.29
C PRO A 240 17.47 11.08 -4.91
N GLN A 241 17.35 9.77 -5.10
CA GLN A 241 18.44 8.88 -5.51
C GLN A 241 18.17 8.14 -6.82
N GLY A 242 16.90 7.85 -7.11
CA GLY A 242 16.54 6.99 -8.23
C GLY A 242 15.06 6.99 -8.52
N VAL A 243 14.72 6.71 -9.77
CA VAL A 243 13.32 6.47 -10.17
C VAL A 243 13.22 5.08 -10.76
N GLN A 244 12.28 4.30 -10.25
CA GLN A 244 11.94 3.01 -10.82
C GLN A 244 10.52 3.07 -11.36
N VAL A 245 10.29 2.41 -12.49
CA VAL A 245 8.95 2.23 -13.04
C VAL A 245 8.65 0.74 -13.05
N TRP A 246 7.54 0.38 -12.43
CA TRP A 246 7.04 -0.97 -12.33
C TRP A 246 5.76 -1.11 -13.14
N TYR A 247 5.53 -2.28 -13.72
CA TYR A 247 4.39 -2.55 -14.59
C TYR A 247 3.49 -3.63 -13.97
N ASP A 248 2.19 -3.35 -14.01
CA ASP A 248 1.10 -4.30 -13.84
C ASP A 248 0.24 -4.31 -15.11
N GLU A 249 -0.19 -5.49 -15.54
CA GLU A 249 -1.18 -5.63 -16.60
C GLU A 249 -2.51 -4.92 -16.25
N PRO A 250 -3.36 -4.59 -17.24
CA PRO A 250 -4.60 -3.87 -17.00
C PRO A 250 -5.46 -4.54 -15.91
N PRO A 251 -5.87 -3.79 -14.87
CA PRO A 251 -6.71 -4.35 -13.82
C PRO A 251 -8.02 -4.90 -14.38
N HIS A 252 -8.40 -6.08 -13.91
CA HIS A 252 -9.64 -6.72 -14.32
C HIS A 252 -10.30 -7.46 -13.14
N PRO A 253 -11.62 -7.72 -13.21
CA PRO A 253 -12.35 -8.29 -12.10
C PRO A 253 -11.79 -9.64 -11.64
N LEU A 254 -11.64 -9.79 -10.32
CA LEU A 254 -11.19 -11.02 -9.67
C LEU A 254 -12.32 -11.73 -8.95
N THR A 255 -12.32 -13.06 -8.95
CA THR A 255 -13.24 -13.87 -8.14
C THR A 255 -12.74 -14.01 -6.70
N LEU A 256 -13.63 -14.35 -5.76
CA LEU A 256 -13.25 -14.59 -4.36
C LEU A 256 -12.28 -15.78 -4.20
N GLY A 257 -12.32 -16.75 -5.12
CA GLY A 257 -11.34 -17.84 -5.18
C GLY A 257 -9.95 -17.34 -5.54
N GLN A 258 -9.84 -16.49 -6.56
CA GLN A 258 -8.57 -15.87 -6.97
C GLN A 258 -8.01 -14.98 -5.86
N LEU A 259 -8.83 -14.09 -5.28
CA LEU A 259 -8.42 -13.25 -4.14
C LEU A 259 -7.97 -14.07 -2.92
N GLY A 260 -8.59 -15.24 -2.73
CA GLY A 260 -8.28 -16.13 -1.63
C GLY A 260 -6.97 -16.90 -1.77
N ALA A 261 -6.41 -16.96 -2.99
CA ALA A 261 -5.21 -17.74 -3.30
C ALA A 261 -3.89 -17.04 -2.90
N THR A 262 -3.92 -15.73 -2.65
CA THR A 262 -2.75 -14.96 -2.25
C THR A 262 -3.08 -13.99 -1.13
N PHE A 263 -2.07 -13.72 -0.31
CA PHE A 263 -2.08 -12.65 0.68
C PHE A 263 -0.91 -11.69 0.49
N ALA A 264 -0.24 -11.81 -0.65
CA ALA A 264 0.89 -10.98 -1.00
C ALA A 264 0.46 -9.94 -2.01
N TYR A 265 1.10 -8.78 -1.93
CA TYR A 265 1.19 -7.86 -3.05
C TYR A 265 2.62 -7.37 -3.14
N GLY A 266 3.03 -7.02 -4.34
CA GLY A 266 4.30 -6.36 -4.63
C GLY A 266 4.06 -5.10 -5.44
N ILE A 267 5.09 -4.26 -5.50
CA ILE A 267 5.15 -3.16 -6.45
C ILE A 267 5.31 -3.76 -7.86
N GLY A 268 4.36 -3.55 -8.77
CA GLY A 268 4.38 -4.22 -10.07
C GLY A 268 4.12 -5.73 -10.05
N GLN A 269 3.89 -6.30 -11.23
CA GLN A 269 4.18 -7.69 -11.55
C GLN A 269 5.64 -7.84 -12.01
N GLN A 270 6.20 -6.81 -12.66
CA GLN A 270 7.58 -6.76 -13.12
C GLN A 270 8.11 -5.32 -13.24
N PRO A 271 9.43 -5.08 -13.09
CA PRO A 271 10.04 -3.80 -13.47
C PRO A 271 9.83 -3.49 -14.95
N ALA A 272 9.43 -2.26 -15.25
CA ALA A 272 9.36 -1.74 -16.61
C ALA A 272 10.71 -1.15 -17.04
N ALA A 273 11.27 -0.26 -16.21
CA ALA A 273 12.54 0.43 -16.44
C ALA A 273 13.08 1.02 -15.13
N PHE A 274 14.41 1.13 -15.02
CA PHE A 274 15.07 1.91 -13.96
C PHE A 274 15.72 3.14 -14.59
N VAL A 275 15.40 4.31 -14.06
CA VAL A 275 15.90 5.60 -14.56
C VAL A 275 17.12 6.02 -13.77
N ARG A 276 18.16 6.46 -14.48
CA ARG A 276 19.42 6.95 -13.91
C ARG A 276 19.81 8.31 -14.46
N ALA A 277 20.63 9.03 -13.70
CA ALA A 277 21.20 10.30 -14.11
C ALA A 277 22.05 10.17 -15.40
N PRO A 278 22.06 11.20 -16.26
CA PRO A 278 23.08 11.32 -17.31
C PRO A 278 24.46 11.48 -16.67
N LEU A 279 25.48 10.92 -17.32
CA LEU A 279 26.88 11.12 -16.91
C LEU A 279 27.44 12.40 -17.54
N PRO A 280 28.48 13.00 -16.93
CA PRO A 280 29.20 14.09 -17.55
C PRO A 280 29.79 13.68 -18.93
N PRO A 281 30.08 14.66 -19.81
CA PRO A 281 30.68 14.37 -21.10
C PRO A 281 31.92 13.47 -20.97
N GLN A 282 32.08 12.51 -21.89
CA GLN A 282 33.18 11.54 -21.94
C GLN A 282 33.11 10.38 -20.92
N MET A 283 32.08 10.32 -20.09
CA MET A 283 31.79 9.13 -19.28
C MET A 283 30.62 8.35 -19.87
N GLU A 284 30.72 7.02 -19.83
CA GLU A 284 29.68 6.11 -20.24
C GLU A 284 29.33 5.16 -19.11
N HIS A 285 28.05 4.81 -19.00
CA HIS A 285 27.60 3.84 -18.03
C HIS A 285 28.10 2.45 -18.43
N THR A 286 28.59 1.68 -17.45
CA THR A 286 28.98 0.28 -17.69
C THR A 286 27.74 -0.59 -17.80
N GLY A 287 27.17 -0.68 -19.00
CA GLY A 287 26.04 -1.54 -19.32
C GLY A 287 24.68 -0.84 -19.41
N SER A 288 23.80 -1.43 -20.20
CA SER A 288 22.42 -1.00 -20.42
C SER A 288 21.39 -1.80 -19.61
N THR A 289 21.81 -2.87 -18.94
CA THR A 289 20.92 -3.75 -18.16
C THR A 289 21.57 -4.20 -16.85
N SER A 290 20.77 -4.36 -15.80
CA SER A 290 21.17 -5.01 -14.55
C SER A 290 20.30 -6.23 -14.26
N LYS A 291 20.87 -7.25 -13.63
CA LYS A 291 20.06 -8.31 -13.01
C LYS A 291 19.44 -7.77 -11.74
N TYR A 292 18.13 -7.94 -11.60
CA TYR A 292 17.38 -7.50 -10.44
C TYR A 292 16.55 -8.67 -9.91
N SER A 293 16.58 -8.85 -8.59
CA SER A 293 15.86 -9.91 -7.88
C SER A 293 14.87 -9.29 -6.90
N TYR A 294 13.65 -9.79 -6.88
CA TYR A 294 12.61 -9.34 -5.97
C TYR A 294 11.71 -10.50 -5.53
N GLU A 295 11.12 -10.35 -4.35
CA GLU A 295 10.10 -11.28 -3.86
C GLU A 295 8.77 -11.04 -4.57
N ALA A 296 8.23 -12.10 -5.17
CA ALA A 296 6.92 -12.11 -5.79
C ALA A 296 6.02 -13.13 -5.09
N GLY A 297 4.88 -12.66 -4.64
CA GLY A 297 3.80 -13.53 -4.19
C GLY A 297 3.03 -14.15 -5.34
N ALA A 298 2.13 -15.08 -5.02
CA ALA A 298 1.18 -15.59 -6.00
C ALA A 298 0.33 -14.45 -6.58
N ASP A 299 0.26 -14.41 -7.91
CA ASP A 299 -0.50 -13.44 -8.67
C ASP A 299 -1.93 -13.97 -8.87
N PRO A 300 -2.97 -13.27 -8.36
CA PRO A 300 -4.34 -13.78 -8.44
C PRO A 300 -4.85 -13.89 -9.89
N TYR A 301 -4.28 -13.13 -10.84
CA TYR A 301 -4.64 -13.24 -12.25
C TYR A 301 -4.24 -14.59 -12.87
N LYS A 302 -3.26 -15.29 -12.28
CA LYS A 302 -2.81 -16.61 -12.74
C LYS A 302 -3.62 -17.78 -12.14
N VAL A 303 -4.56 -17.48 -11.25
CA VAL A 303 -5.42 -18.47 -10.60
C VAL A 303 -6.67 -18.67 -11.44
N ASP A 304 -7.08 -19.93 -11.64
CA ASP A 304 -8.29 -20.28 -12.37
C ASP A 304 -9.51 -19.55 -11.76
N PRO A 305 -10.27 -18.73 -12.51
CA PRO A 305 -11.43 -18.00 -12.01
C PRO A 305 -12.51 -18.90 -11.39
N SER A 306 -12.58 -20.18 -11.78
CA SER A 306 -13.50 -21.17 -11.23
C SER A 306 -13.06 -21.73 -9.87
N SER A 307 -11.87 -21.37 -9.39
CA SER A 307 -11.37 -21.77 -8.08
C SER A 307 -12.37 -21.41 -6.98
N PRO A 308 -12.71 -22.34 -6.07
CA PRO A 308 -13.67 -22.05 -5.03
C PRO A 308 -13.11 -21.03 -4.03
N PRO A 309 -13.96 -20.16 -3.46
CA PRO A 309 -13.55 -19.29 -2.37
C PRO A 309 -13.04 -20.13 -1.18
N PRO A 310 -12.11 -19.58 -0.37
CA PRO A 310 -11.65 -20.24 0.84
C PRO A 310 -12.82 -20.57 1.77
N ALA A 311 -12.90 -21.81 2.22
CA ALA A 311 -13.91 -22.25 3.19
C ALA A 311 -13.29 -22.41 4.58
N PRO A 312 -14.02 -22.06 5.66
CA PRO A 312 -13.58 -22.39 7.01
C PRO A 312 -13.48 -23.91 7.20
N ILE A 313 -12.46 -24.34 7.94
CA ILE A 313 -12.29 -25.73 8.37
C ILE A 313 -13.01 -25.88 9.71
N CYS A 314 -14.06 -26.69 9.76
CA CYS A 314 -14.89 -26.84 10.97
C CYS A 314 -14.78 -28.25 11.57
N ASP A 315 -14.65 -28.33 12.90
CA ASP A 315 -14.56 -29.58 13.68
C ASP A 315 -15.83 -29.87 14.51
N GLY A 316 -16.99 -29.57 13.91
CA GLY A 316 -18.30 -29.68 14.56
C GLY A 316 -18.74 -28.33 15.11
N GLN A 317 -18.27 -27.96 16.31
CA GLN A 317 -18.69 -26.72 16.99
C GLN A 317 -17.79 -25.51 16.71
N THR A 318 -16.53 -25.72 16.31
CA THR A 318 -15.62 -24.60 16.01
C THR A 318 -15.24 -24.60 14.53
N CYS A 319 -15.04 -23.41 13.99
CA CYS A 319 -14.56 -23.21 12.63
C CYS A 319 -13.31 -22.35 12.69
N LYS A 320 -12.23 -22.83 12.08
CA LYS A 320 -10.98 -22.09 11.93
C LYS A 320 -10.85 -21.64 10.50
N ALA A 321 -10.20 -20.50 10.31
CA ALA A 321 -9.78 -20.13 8.97
C ALA A 321 -8.81 -21.18 8.40
N PRO A 322 -8.87 -21.45 7.09
CA PRO A 322 -7.92 -22.34 6.46
C PRO A 322 -6.50 -21.77 6.62
N GLN A 323 -5.53 -22.62 6.96
CA GLN A 323 -4.13 -22.25 6.83
C GLN A 323 -3.83 -21.98 5.36
N ARG A 324 -3.22 -20.83 5.08
CA ARG A 324 -2.93 -20.37 3.73
C ARG A 324 -1.44 -20.10 3.59
N ARG A 325 -0.89 -20.45 2.43
CA ARG A 325 0.53 -20.27 2.17
C ARG A 325 0.85 -18.79 2.00
N GLN A 326 1.92 -18.35 2.65
CA GLN A 326 2.58 -17.06 2.45
C GLN A 326 3.80 -17.23 1.54
N ASP A 327 3.76 -18.20 0.61
CA ASP A 327 4.90 -18.49 -0.26
C ASP A 327 5.16 -17.31 -1.19
N THR A 328 6.30 -16.66 -0.97
CA THR A 328 6.96 -15.85 -1.99
C THR A 328 7.97 -16.70 -2.73
N THR A 329 8.20 -16.29 -3.97
CA THR A 329 9.30 -16.79 -4.78
C THR A 329 10.22 -15.63 -5.11
N ILE A 330 11.52 -15.90 -5.22
CA ILE A 330 12.46 -14.90 -5.73
C ILE A 330 12.42 -14.95 -7.25
N VAL A 331 12.01 -13.84 -7.86
CA VAL A 331 12.05 -13.65 -9.30
C VAL A 331 13.29 -12.86 -9.63
N THR A 332 14.08 -13.34 -10.59
CA THR A 332 15.28 -12.65 -11.10
C THR A 332 15.12 -12.38 -12.58
N MET A 333 15.32 -11.13 -12.99
CA MET A 333 15.23 -10.72 -14.40
C MET A 333 16.23 -9.62 -14.75
N ALA A 334 16.49 -9.44 -16.05
CA ALA A 334 17.26 -8.33 -16.54
C ALA A 334 16.36 -7.10 -16.68
N VAL A 335 16.76 -5.99 -16.08
CA VAL A 335 16.05 -4.71 -16.13
C VAL A 335 16.91 -3.71 -16.89
N THR A 336 16.33 -3.07 -17.89
CA THR A 336 17.02 -2.05 -18.68
C THR A 336 17.12 -0.74 -17.90
N TRP A 337 18.27 -0.10 -18.03
CA TRP A 337 18.51 1.25 -17.58
C TRP A 337 18.11 2.27 -18.64
N VAL A 338 17.31 3.25 -18.24
CA VAL A 338 16.99 4.43 -19.05
C VAL A 338 17.76 5.62 -18.51
N THR A 339 18.54 6.27 -19.37
CA THR A 339 19.24 7.50 -19.00
C THR A 339 18.25 8.65 -19.13
N ALA A 340 18.04 9.40 -18.05
CA ALA A 340 17.11 10.50 -18.04
C ALA A 340 17.52 11.61 -19.02
N ALA A 341 16.54 12.14 -19.75
CA ALA A 341 16.72 13.33 -20.60
C ALA A 341 16.81 14.61 -19.76
N ARG A 342 16.17 14.61 -18.57
CA ARG A 342 16.30 15.65 -17.57
C ARG A 342 16.44 15.01 -16.19
N TRP A 343 17.45 15.47 -15.44
CA TRP A 343 17.77 14.99 -14.10
C TRP A 343 18.29 16.15 -13.27
N GLU A 344 17.36 16.98 -12.79
CA GLU A 344 17.67 18.12 -11.93
C GLU A 344 17.33 17.70 -10.50
N ILE A 345 18.34 17.63 -9.63
CA ILE A 345 18.18 17.33 -8.21
C ILE A 345 19.07 18.30 -7.43
N GLU A 346 18.45 19.11 -6.58
CA GLU A 346 19.15 20.11 -5.76
C GLU A 346 18.35 20.37 -4.48
N ASP A 347 18.96 20.25 -3.31
CA ASP A 347 18.35 20.59 -2.00
C ASP A 347 16.91 20.06 -1.79
N GLY A 348 16.68 18.80 -2.16
CA GLY A 348 15.37 18.13 -2.04
C GLY A 348 14.42 18.37 -3.22
N PHE A 349 14.67 19.38 -4.06
CA PHE A 349 13.98 19.54 -5.33
C PHE A 349 14.36 18.39 -6.29
N PHE A 350 13.40 17.96 -7.10
CA PHE A 350 13.62 17.07 -8.23
C PHE A 350 12.78 17.49 -9.44
N ASN A 351 13.35 17.35 -10.63
CA ASN A 351 12.66 17.44 -11.90
C ASN A 351 13.26 16.44 -12.88
N VAL A 352 12.47 15.40 -13.17
CA VAL A 352 12.92 14.22 -13.91
C VAL A 352 12.08 14.06 -15.17
N ALA A 353 12.76 13.81 -16.29
CA ALA A 353 12.14 13.35 -17.53
C ALA A 353 12.93 12.21 -18.15
N ALA A 354 12.24 11.16 -18.61
CA ALA A 354 12.86 9.99 -19.23
C ALA A 354 11.97 9.46 -20.37
N ASP A 355 12.60 9.08 -21.48
CA ASP A 355 11.93 8.43 -22.60
C ASP A 355 11.79 6.94 -22.31
N LEU A 356 10.56 6.49 -22.09
CA LEU A 356 10.18 5.09 -21.87
C LEU A 356 9.38 4.53 -23.05
N THR A 357 9.41 5.17 -24.23
CA THR A 357 8.58 4.80 -25.39
C THR A 357 8.71 3.32 -25.73
N GLU A 358 9.92 2.80 -25.89
CA GLU A 358 10.16 1.37 -26.20
C GLU A 358 9.62 0.44 -25.11
N HIS A 359 9.62 0.88 -23.85
CA HIS A 359 9.11 0.10 -22.72
C HIS A 359 7.59 0.06 -22.72
N VAL A 360 6.95 1.20 -22.98
CA VAL A 360 5.49 1.32 -23.06
C VAL A 360 4.96 0.57 -24.28
N GLU A 361 5.58 0.70 -25.45
CA GLU A 361 5.20 -0.03 -26.67
C GLU A 361 5.30 -1.55 -26.48
N ARG A 362 6.33 -2.02 -25.79
CA ARG A 362 6.55 -3.45 -25.54
C ARG A 362 5.59 -4.04 -24.50
N LEU A 363 5.31 -3.30 -23.43
CA LEU A 363 4.48 -3.78 -22.32
C LEU A 363 2.98 -3.58 -22.58
N GLY A 364 2.62 -2.54 -23.32
CA GLY A 364 1.25 -2.23 -23.70
C GLY A 364 0.46 -1.50 -22.60
N PRO A 365 -0.87 -1.45 -22.73
CA PRO A 365 -1.75 -0.86 -21.73
C PRO A 365 -1.58 -1.49 -20.36
N GLY A 366 -1.74 -0.71 -19.29
CA GLY A 366 -1.62 -1.21 -17.92
C GLY A 366 -1.41 -0.10 -16.90
N ILE A 367 -0.98 -0.50 -15.69
CA ILE A 367 -0.58 0.44 -14.64
C ILE A 367 0.94 0.48 -14.56
N TYR A 368 1.48 1.68 -14.71
CA TYR A 368 2.89 2.00 -14.52
C TYR A 368 3.06 2.71 -13.18
N THR A 369 3.61 2.00 -12.20
CA THR A 369 3.82 2.56 -10.87
C THR A 369 5.22 3.13 -10.76
N VAL A 370 5.29 4.44 -10.56
CA VAL A 370 6.51 5.23 -10.43
C VAL A 370 6.91 5.27 -8.97
N VAL A 371 8.12 4.78 -8.69
CA VAL A 371 8.72 4.79 -7.36
C VAL A 371 9.90 5.74 -7.35
N LEU A 372 9.76 6.84 -6.60
CA LEU A 372 10.86 7.75 -6.30
C LEU A 372 11.56 7.25 -5.04
N TRP A 373 12.84 6.91 -5.16
CA TRP A 373 13.68 6.52 -4.05
C TRP A 373 14.44 7.73 -3.52
N ALA A 374 14.52 7.84 -2.20
CA ALA A 374 15.43 8.72 -1.51
C ALA A 374 16.26 7.93 -0.49
N GLU A 375 17.34 8.53 0.00
CA GLU A 375 18.13 7.98 1.10
C GLU A 375 18.10 8.94 2.28
N LYS A 376 18.03 8.39 3.49
CA LYS A 376 18.27 9.13 4.73
C LYS A 376 18.95 8.24 5.76
N ASN A 377 20.05 8.73 6.34
CA ASN A 377 20.87 7.98 7.30
C ASN A 377 21.35 6.60 6.78
N GLY A 378 21.57 6.47 5.47
CA GLY A 378 21.95 5.21 4.82
C GLY A 378 20.79 4.24 4.56
N ASP A 379 19.56 4.62 4.93
CA ASP A 379 18.37 3.84 4.63
C ASP A 379 17.70 4.31 3.33
N PRO A 380 17.47 3.41 2.35
CA PRO A 380 16.63 3.71 1.21
C PRO A 380 15.17 3.73 1.64
N VAL A 381 14.45 4.77 1.21
CA VAL A 381 13.02 4.97 1.51
C VAL A 381 12.30 5.32 0.22
N ASP A 382 11.18 4.67 -0.05
CA ASP A 382 10.28 5.04 -1.13
C ASP A 382 9.52 6.30 -0.73
N MET A 383 9.67 7.36 -1.53
CA MET A 383 9.00 8.64 -1.31
C MET A 383 7.58 8.62 -1.89
N THR A 384 7.42 7.92 -3.01
CA THR A 384 6.13 7.67 -3.64
C THR A 384 6.08 6.28 -4.28
N ASN A 385 4.88 5.72 -4.41
CA ASN A 385 4.57 4.58 -5.26
C ASN A 385 3.34 4.89 -6.13
N TYR A 386 3.44 5.99 -6.88
CA TYR A 386 2.36 6.61 -7.65
C TYR A 386 2.01 5.79 -8.89
N SER A 387 0.74 5.40 -9.02
CA SER A 387 0.26 4.62 -10.16
C SER A 387 -0.26 5.52 -11.30
N VAL A 388 0.34 5.37 -12.48
CA VAL A 388 -0.10 6.00 -13.74
C VAL A 388 -0.77 4.95 -14.61
N GLU A 389 -1.99 5.21 -15.06
CA GLU A 389 -2.70 4.33 -15.99
C GLU A 389 -2.45 4.74 -17.44
N VAL A 390 -2.09 3.77 -18.28
CA VAL A 390 -1.76 4.00 -19.69
C VAL A 390 -2.64 3.10 -20.58
N GLY A 391 -3.23 3.69 -21.63
CA GLY A 391 -3.85 2.94 -22.73
C GLY A 391 -5.27 2.40 -22.50
N ARG A 392 -6.14 3.13 -21.81
CA ARG A 392 -7.57 2.76 -21.69
C ARG A 392 -8.31 2.72 -23.02
#